data_AF-A0A9X1HJA5-F1
#
_entry.id   AF-A0A9X1HJA5-F1
#
_cell.length_a   1.000
_cell.length_b   1.000
_cell.length_c   1.000
_cell.angle_alpha   90.00
_cell.angle_beta   90.00
_cell.angle_gamma   90.00
#
_symmetry.space_group_name_H-M   'P 1'
#
loop_
_entity.id
_entity.type
_entity.pdbx_description
1 polymer ?
#
loop_
_entity_poly.entity_id
_entity_poly.type
_entity_poly.pdbx_seq_one_letter_code
_entity_poly.pdbx_strand_id
1 'polypeptide(L)'
;GLDIDALRIVSHGINKIKTDEKAVLLVTHYQRILNYITPDFVHVLVKGRIVKSGTKELAHELEDQGYDWLKEETMVNGEAKK
;
A
#
# COMPACT_ATOMS: atom_id res chain seq x y z
N GLY A 1 6.93 7.72 20.53
CA GLY A 1 7.31 6.99 19.32
C GLY A 1 6.69 5.62 19.42
N LEU A 2 5.72 5.35 18.58
CA LEU A 2 4.89 4.13 18.63
C LEU A 2 5.40 3.08 17.62
N ASP A 3 6.55 3.32 16.98
CA ASP A 3 6.59 3.05 15.54
C ASP A 3 7.50 1.91 15.08
N ILE A 4 8.42 1.37 15.88
CA ILE A 4 9.24 0.21 15.44
C ILE A 4 8.77 -1.07 16.12
N ASP A 5 8.61 -1.06 17.44
CA ASP A 5 8.23 -2.26 18.17
C ASP A 5 6.77 -2.66 17.91
N ALA A 6 5.86 -1.70 17.80
CA ALA A 6 4.47 -2.01 17.45
C ALA A 6 4.34 -2.56 16.03
N LEU A 7 5.08 -1.99 15.05
CA LEU A 7 5.13 -2.55 13.69
C LEU A 7 5.66 -3.98 13.72
N ARG A 8 6.73 -4.25 14.47
CA ARG A 8 7.28 -5.61 14.59
C ARG A 8 6.27 -6.60 15.17
N ILE A 9 5.54 -6.21 16.24
CA ILE A 9 4.51 -7.05 16.87
C ILE A 9 3.37 -7.33 15.90
N VAL A 10 2.84 -6.30 15.23
CA VAL A 10 1.74 -6.42 14.27
C VAL A 10 2.16 -7.30 13.09
N SER A 11 3.33 -7.06 12.50
CA SER A 11 3.85 -7.87 11.39
C SER A 11 4.06 -9.32 11.79
N HIS A 12 4.56 -9.57 13.00
CA HIS A 12 4.71 -10.93 13.51
C HIS A 12 3.36 -11.64 13.70
N GLY A 13 2.34 -10.92 14.17
CA GLY A 13 0.97 -11.43 14.26
C GLY A 13 0.39 -11.78 12.89
N ILE A 14 0.53 -10.88 11.90
CA ILE A 14 0.06 -11.10 10.53
C ILE A 14 0.75 -12.30 9.89
N ASN A 15 2.08 -12.41 10.02
CA ASN A 15 2.84 -13.52 9.44
C ASN A 15 2.46 -14.88 10.07
N LYS A 16 2.06 -14.92 11.35
CA LYS A 16 1.59 -16.14 12.01
C LYS A 16 0.24 -16.63 11.50
N ILE A 17 -0.63 -15.73 11.03
CA ILE A 17 -1.95 -16.08 10.51
C ILE A 17 -1.98 -16.20 8.99
N LYS A 18 -0.89 -15.84 8.30
CA LYS A 18 -0.76 -15.97 6.84
C LYS A 18 -0.81 -17.45 6.46
N THR A 19 -1.88 -17.82 5.75
CA THR A 19 -2.15 -19.16 5.22
C THR A 19 -2.91 -19.01 3.91
N ASP A 20 -2.87 -19.99 3.02
CA ASP A 20 -3.55 -19.92 1.71
C ASP A 20 -5.08 -19.77 1.80
N GLU A 21 -5.67 -20.11 2.95
CA GLU A 21 -7.11 -19.99 3.23
C GLU A 21 -7.53 -18.62 3.80
N LYS A 22 -6.57 -17.71 4.06
CA LYS A 22 -6.83 -16.44 4.73
C LYS A 22 -6.29 -15.26 3.93
N ALA A 23 -7.13 -14.25 3.73
CA ALA A 23 -6.74 -12.98 3.14
C ALA A 23 -6.54 -11.91 4.22
N VAL A 24 -5.51 -11.08 4.04
CA VAL A 24 -5.22 -9.94 4.92
C VAL A 24 -5.23 -8.67 4.08
N LEU A 25 -6.09 -7.73 4.43
CA LEU A 25 -6.08 -6.38 3.87
C LEU A 25 -5.38 -5.44 4.84
N LEU A 26 -4.20 -4.96 4.46
CA LEU A 26 -3.45 -3.98 5.23
C LEU A 26 -3.63 -2.58 4.63
N VAL A 27 -4.22 -1.66 5.39
CA VAL A 27 -4.34 -0.25 4.99
C VAL A 27 -3.27 0.55 5.71
N THR A 28 -2.35 1.14 4.95
CA THR A 28 -1.25 1.93 5.49
C THR A 28 -0.88 3.10 4.58
N HIS A 29 -0.53 4.22 5.19
CA HIS A 29 0.23 5.31 4.57
C HIS A 29 1.74 5.27 4.88
N TYR A 30 2.17 4.34 5.75
CA TYR A 30 3.58 4.15 6.13
C TYR A 30 4.16 2.97 5.37
N GLN A 31 5.18 3.23 4.55
CA GLN A 31 5.90 2.19 3.82
C GLN A 31 6.76 1.31 4.73
N ARG A 32 7.12 1.77 5.93
CA ARG A 32 7.95 1.01 6.89
C ARG A 32 7.40 -0.37 7.25
N ILE A 33 6.07 -0.56 7.25
CA ILE A 33 5.48 -1.88 7.55
C ILE A 33 5.77 -2.91 6.45
N LEU A 34 6.01 -2.45 5.22
CA LEU A 34 6.33 -3.29 4.07
C LEU A 34 7.76 -3.86 4.15
N ASN A 35 8.61 -3.29 5.00
CA ASN A 35 9.91 -3.90 5.35
C ASN A 35 9.76 -5.17 6.19
N TYR A 36 8.60 -5.39 6.82
CA TYR A 36 8.33 -6.54 7.70
C TYR A 36 7.28 -7.50 7.14
N ILE A 37 6.51 -7.06 6.14
CA ILE A 37 5.44 -7.83 5.50
C ILE A 37 5.57 -7.66 4.00
N THR A 38 5.73 -8.78 3.29
CA THR A 38 5.70 -8.79 1.83
C THR A 38 4.26 -8.96 1.35
N PRO A 39 3.62 -7.92 0.76
CA PRO A 39 2.29 -8.04 0.19
C PRO A 39 2.33 -8.78 -1.13
N ASP A 40 1.27 -9.52 -1.42
CA ASP A 40 1.08 -10.17 -2.72
C ASP A 40 0.54 -9.16 -3.75
N PHE A 41 -0.29 -8.21 -3.30
CA PHE A 41 -0.84 -7.11 -4.09
C PHE A 41 -0.75 -5.78 -3.33
N VAL A 42 -0.47 -4.70 -4.05
CA VAL A 42 -0.44 -3.31 -3.57
C VAL A 42 -1.43 -2.51 -4.40
N HIS A 43 -2.34 -1.80 -3.73
CA HIS A 43 -3.32 -0.91 -4.36
C HIS A 43 -3.16 0.51 -3.81
N VAL A 44 -3.10 1.49 -4.71
CA VAL A 44 -3.05 2.90 -4.33
C VAL A 44 -4.43 3.52 -4.47
N LEU A 45 -4.94 4.05 -3.37
CA LEU A 45 -6.23 4.71 -3.30
C LEU A 45 -6.04 6.23 -3.33
N VAL A 46 -6.64 6.91 -4.29
CA VAL A 46 -6.66 8.39 -4.38
C VAL A 46 -8.09 8.84 -4.66
N LYS A 47 -8.58 9.83 -3.90
CA LYS A 47 -9.96 10.36 -4.03
C LYS A 47 -11.04 9.27 -4.05
N GLY A 48 -10.87 8.24 -3.22
CA GLY A 48 -11.83 7.14 -3.09
C GLY A 48 -11.84 6.13 -4.24
N ARG A 49 -10.86 6.19 -5.16
CA ARG A 49 -10.72 5.23 -6.27
C ARG A 49 -9.34 4.59 -6.25
N ILE A 50 -9.26 3.32 -6.64
CA ILE A 50 -7.97 2.67 -6.88
C ILE A 50 -7.44 3.19 -8.20
N VAL A 51 -6.31 3.88 -8.15
CA VAL A 51 -5.69 4.51 -9.34
C VAL A 51 -4.62 3.63 -9.95
N LYS A 52 -3.93 2.86 -9.10
CA LYS A 52 -2.89 1.95 -9.52
C LYS A 52 -2.90 0.71 -8.65
N SER A 53 -2.61 -0.42 -9.29
CA SER A 53 -2.43 -1.71 -8.64
C SER A 53 -1.16 -2.34 -9.15
N GLY A 54 -0.47 -3.07 -8.29
CA GLY A 54 0.77 -3.74 -8.64
C GLY A 54 1.16 -4.74 -7.57
N THR A 55 2.37 -5.23 -7.67
CA THR A 55 3.03 -6.09 -6.68
C THR A 55 3.84 -5.23 -5.70
N LYS A 56 4.68 -5.84 -4.87
CA LYS A 56 5.57 -5.13 -3.93
C LYS A 56 6.45 -4.06 -4.60
N GLU A 57 6.78 -4.21 -5.88
CA GLU A 57 7.58 -3.26 -6.65
C GLU A 57 6.93 -1.88 -6.71
N LEU A 58 5.59 -1.82 -6.77
CA LEU A 58 4.84 -0.57 -6.72
C LEU A 58 5.05 0.15 -5.38
N ALA A 59 5.20 -0.59 -4.29
CA ALA A 59 5.48 0.03 -2.99
C ALA A 59 6.88 0.66 -2.93
N HIS A 60 7.88 0.03 -3.54
CA HIS A 60 9.23 0.60 -3.65
C HIS A 60 9.25 1.84 -4.54
N GLU A 61 8.55 1.81 -5.68
CA GLU A 61 8.43 2.97 -6.57
C GLU A 61 7.78 4.18 -5.87
N LEU A 62 6.77 3.93 -5.04
CA LEU A 62 6.13 4.95 -4.19
C LEU A 62 7.05 5.50 -3.10
N GLU A 63 8.02 4.72 -2.63
CA GLU A 63 9.02 5.16 -1.65
C GLU A 63 10.04 6.09 -2.30
N ASP A 64 10.51 5.71 -3.48
CA ASP A 64 11.53 6.46 -4.21
C ASP A 64 10.98 7.76 -4.84
N GLN A 65 9.80 7.71 -5.44
CA GLN A 65 9.22 8.83 -6.20
C GLN A 65 8.15 9.61 -5.43
N GLY A 66 7.74 9.12 -4.26
CA GLY A 66 6.58 9.65 -3.54
C GLY A 66 5.24 9.37 -4.25
N TYR A 67 4.20 10.09 -3.86
CA TYR A 67 2.82 9.88 -4.36
C TYR A 67 2.39 10.86 -5.45
N ASP A 68 3.22 11.82 -5.82
CA ASP A 68 2.79 12.96 -6.65
C ASP A 68 2.46 12.57 -8.09
N TRP A 69 3.24 11.66 -8.68
CA TRP A 69 3.03 11.14 -10.03
C TRP A 69 1.70 10.38 -10.20
N LEU A 70 1.13 9.84 -9.12
CA LEU A 70 -0.18 9.19 -9.14
C LEU A 70 -1.36 10.16 -9.08
N LYS A 71 -1.13 11.41 -8.64
CA LYS A 71 -2.18 12.44 -8.64
C LYS A 71 -2.52 12.85 -10.06
N GLU A 72 -1.55 12.87 -10.97
CA GLU A 72 -1.74 13.20 -12.38
C GLU A 72 -2.62 12.17 -13.10
N GLU A 73 -2.46 10.89 -12.77
CA GLU A 73 -3.24 9.79 -13.35
C GLU A 73 -4.75 9.89 -13.01
N THR A 74 -5.10 10.51 -11.87
CA THR A 74 -6.51 10.81 -11.53
C THR A 74 -7.14 11.90 -12.39
N MET A 75 -6.33 12.77 -12.99
CA MET A 75 -6.82 13.83 -13.87
C MET A 75 -7.10 13.31 -15.29
N VAL A 76 -6.45 12.22 -15.70
CA VAL A 76 -6.66 11.59 -17.02
C VAL A 76 -7.91 10.73 -17.04
N ASN A 77 -8.25 10.07 -15.93
CA ASN A 77 -9.37 9.13 -15.83
C ASN A 77 -10.67 9.72 -15.23
N GLY A 78 -10.65 11.00 -14.87
CA GLY A 78 -11.80 11.71 -14.28
C GLY A 78 -12.21 12.89 -15.15
N GLU A 79 -13.02 12.63 -16.17
CA GLU A 79 -13.82 13.58 -16.95
C GLU A 79 -13.43 15.07 -16.86
N ALA A 80 -12.80 15.57 -17.93
CA ALA A 80 -13.17 16.88 -18.43
C ALA A 80 -14.65 16.82 -18.87
N LYS A 81 -15.56 17.06 -17.94
CA LYS A 81 -16.93 17.52 -18.26
C LYS A 81 -17.22 18.75 -17.41
N LYS A 82 -17.12 19.88 -18.10
CA LYS A 82 -17.77 21.12 -17.71
C LYS A 82 -19.21 21.09 -18.22
#